data_AF-A0A180FYE5-F1
#
_entry.id   AF-A0A180FYE5-F1
#
_cell.length_a   1.000
_cell.length_b   1.000
_cell.length_c   1.000
_cell.angle_alpha   90.00
_cell.angle_beta   90.00
_cell.angle_gamma   90.00
#
_symmetry.space_group_name_H-M   'P 1'
#
loop_
_entity.id
_entity.type
_entity.pdbx_description
1 polymer ?
#
loop_
_entity_poly.entity_id
_entity_poly.type
_entity_poly.pdbx_seq_one_letter_code
_entity_poly.pdbx_strand_id
1 'polypeptide(L)'
;FANDYWDGYRFAALAPALAVLDEPPFKGLIPRWQIGFNISSLRLISYALDYQWAAQEGFAAAPTDAEPEAEKERVRAARSAAEYDFQQYFNYVCYPPLYIAGPILTFNNYVSQMKQRPRTITAPAVLGYTVRFLVCLAVLECILHYMYVVAIKDSQGWQGDSPLELGVIGYWNLIIIWLKLLIPWRFFRLWALLDGIDPPENMIRCMSNNFSTLEFWRSWHRSYNLWIVRYLYVPVGGARNMVPATVLVFTFVALWHDLSLKLLTWGWLVSLFVLPEVLAKRVFAAHP
;
A
#
# COMPACT_ATOMS: atom_id res chain seq x y z
N PHE A 1 7.68 -5.80 -17.88
CA PHE A 1 8.51 -6.27 -19.03
C PHE A 1 8.84 -5.14 -19.99
N ALA A 2 7.91 -4.60 -20.78
CA ALA A 2 8.25 -3.57 -21.78
C ALA A 2 8.92 -2.33 -21.16
N ASN A 3 8.37 -1.75 -20.09
CA ASN A 3 8.94 -0.54 -19.49
C ASN A 3 10.36 -0.73 -18.92
N ASP A 4 10.69 -1.88 -18.35
CA ASP A 4 12.07 -2.14 -17.86
C ASP A 4 13.02 -2.51 -19.00
N TYR A 5 12.53 -3.18 -20.04
CA TYR A 5 13.35 -3.52 -21.22
C TYR A 5 13.72 -2.30 -22.06
N TRP A 6 12.85 -1.28 -22.08
CA TRP A 6 12.99 -0.07 -22.89
C TRP A 6 13.36 1.19 -22.09
N ASP A 7 13.67 1.03 -20.78
CA ASP A 7 13.98 2.14 -19.86
C ASP A 7 12.92 3.24 -19.84
N GLY A 8 11.65 2.81 -19.79
CA GLY A 8 10.46 3.65 -19.87
C GLY A 8 9.97 3.87 -21.31
N TYR A 9 9.12 4.88 -21.48
CA TYR A 9 8.72 5.38 -22.80
C TYR A 9 9.35 6.74 -23.01
N ARG A 10 9.96 6.93 -24.18
CA ARG A 10 10.38 8.26 -24.63
C ARG A 10 9.16 9.01 -25.14
N PHE A 11 8.96 10.23 -24.68
CA PHE A 11 7.91 11.11 -25.16
C PHE A 11 8.03 11.37 -26.68
N ALA A 12 9.26 11.42 -27.21
CA ALA A 12 9.55 11.49 -28.64
C ALA A 12 8.96 10.32 -29.44
N ALA A 13 8.79 9.14 -28.83
CA ALA A 13 8.19 7.97 -29.48
C ALA A 13 6.66 8.07 -29.58
N LEU A 14 6.02 8.88 -28.72
CA LEU A 14 4.59 9.17 -28.79
C LEU A 14 4.30 10.30 -29.79
N ALA A 15 5.08 11.37 -29.72
CA ALA A 15 5.00 12.47 -30.68
C ALA A 15 6.34 13.23 -30.72
N PRO A 16 6.88 13.56 -31.91
CA PRO A 16 8.13 14.32 -32.03
C PRO A 16 8.11 15.66 -31.29
N ALA A 17 6.94 16.30 -31.19
CA ALA A 17 6.77 17.56 -30.46
C ALA A 17 7.02 17.44 -28.94
N LEU A 18 6.90 16.23 -28.38
CA LEU A 18 7.13 15.97 -26.97
C LEU A 18 8.58 15.56 -26.66
N ALA A 19 9.47 15.50 -27.65
CA ALA A 19 10.87 15.12 -27.47
C ALA A 19 11.62 16.02 -26.47
N VAL A 20 11.19 17.28 -26.31
CA VAL A 20 11.72 18.20 -25.31
C VAL A 20 11.58 17.65 -23.88
N LEU A 21 10.58 16.81 -23.61
CA LEU A 21 10.35 16.20 -22.30
C LEU A 21 11.34 15.07 -21.97
N ASP A 22 12.02 14.51 -22.97
CA ASP A 22 13.01 13.44 -22.78
C ASP A 22 14.39 13.99 -22.37
N GLU A 23 14.64 15.28 -22.61
CA GLU A 23 15.91 15.96 -22.35
C GLU A 23 15.94 16.64 -20.97
N PRO A 24 17.11 16.81 -20.33
CA PRO A 24 17.23 17.64 -19.13
C PRO A 24 16.73 19.08 -19.40
N PRO A 25 15.96 19.71 -18.50
CA PRO A 25 15.66 19.30 -17.11
C PRO A 25 14.37 18.45 -16.95
N PHE A 26 13.65 18.16 -18.02
CA PHE A 26 12.29 17.58 -17.96
C PHE A 26 12.24 16.07 -17.69
N LYS A 27 13.36 15.37 -17.90
CA LYS A 27 13.52 13.95 -17.54
C LYS A 27 13.24 13.64 -16.06
N GLY A 28 13.23 14.67 -15.21
CA GLY A 28 12.93 14.56 -13.78
C GLY A 28 14.07 13.95 -12.96
N LEU A 29 13.96 14.05 -11.64
CA LEU A 29 14.96 13.52 -10.70
C LEU A 29 14.91 12.00 -10.56
N ILE A 30 13.78 11.38 -10.91
CA ILE A 30 13.54 9.94 -10.74
C ILE A 30 13.34 9.31 -12.13
N PRO A 31 14.33 8.55 -12.65
CA PRO A 31 14.25 7.95 -13.97
C PRO A 31 13.17 6.86 -14.08
N ARG A 32 12.83 6.18 -12.97
CA ARG A 32 11.81 5.11 -12.93
C ARG A 32 10.43 5.64 -12.52
N TRP A 33 9.93 6.66 -13.22
CA TRP A 33 8.64 7.31 -12.93
C TRP A 33 7.46 6.32 -12.86
N GLN A 34 7.51 5.23 -13.64
CA GLN A 34 6.51 4.18 -13.67
C GLN A 34 6.29 3.51 -12.30
N ILE A 35 7.30 3.50 -11.43
CA ILE A 35 7.16 2.93 -10.08
C ILE A 35 6.27 3.82 -9.22
N GLY A 36 6.44 5.14 -9.29
CA GLY A 36 5.57 6.10 -8.61
C GLY A 36 4.14 6.05 -9.14
N PHE A 37 3.98 5.73 -10.43
CA PHE A 37 2.66 5.58 -11.05
C PHE A 37 1.85 4.41 -10.49
N ASN A 38 2.48 3.38 -9.91
CA ASN A 38 1.75 2.25 -9.33
C ASN A 38 0.78 2.67 -8.20
N ILE A 39 1.13 3.66 -7.39
CA ILE A 39 0.21 4.18 -6.36
C ILE A 39 -0.92 4.98 -7.02
N SER A 40 -0.58 5.78 -8.03
CA SER A 40 -1.56 6.57 -8.79
C SER A 40 -2.57 5.66 -9.50
N SER A 41 -2.16 4.54 -10.08
CA SER A 41 -3.06 3.61 -10.74
C SER A 41 -4.13 3.04 -9.80
N LEU A 42 -3.79 2.76 -8.54
CA LEU A 42 -4.76 2.35 -7.52
C LEU A 42 -5.79 3.46 -7.24
N ARG A 43 -5.36 4.73 -7.26
CA ARG A 43 -6.27 5.87 -7.10
C ARG A 43 -7.21 6.03 -8.28
N LEU A 44 -6.68 5.90 -9.49
CA LEU A 44 -7.47 5.93 -10.72
C LEU A 44 -8.57 4.86 -10.69
N ILE A 45 -8.21 3.64 -10.32
CA ILE A 45 -9.17 2.53 -10.16
C ILE A 45 -10.18 2.82 -9.04
N SER A 46 -9.73 3.36 -7.90
CA SER A 46 -10.62 3.73 -6.78
C SER A 46 -11.70 4.72 -7.23
N TYR A 47 -11.28 5.80 -7.88
CA TYR A 47 -12.18 6.84 -8.38
C TYR A 47 -13.18 6.26 -9.37
N ALA A 48 -12.70 5.50 -10.36
CA ALA A 48 -13.55 4.92 -11.39
C ALA A 48 -14.60 3.97 -10.81
N LEU A 49 -14.21 3.11 -9.87
CA LEU A 49 -15.15 2.16 -9.24
C LEU A 49 -16.12 2.85 -8.29
N ASP A 50 -15.64 3.78 -7.46
CA ASP A 50 -16.52 4.54 -6.56
C ASP A 50 -17.55 5.37 -7.34
N TYR A 51 -17.15 5.99 -8.46
CA TYR A 51 -18.06 6.67 -9.38
C TYR A 51 -19.10 5.73 -9.98
N GLN A 52 -18.67 4.58 -10.51
CA GLN A 52 -19.57 3.61 -11.12
C GLN A 52 -20.59 3.06 -10.12
N TRP A 53 -20.16 2.75 -8.90
CA TRP A 53 -21.08 2.31 -7.84
C TRP A 53 -22.05 3.40 -7.44
N ALA A 54 -21.60 4.65 -7.28
CA ALA A 54 -22.48 5.77 -6.99
C ALA A 54 -23.50 6.02 -8.12
N ALA A 55 -23.09 5.84 -9.39
CA ALA A 55 -23.99 5.94 -10.53
C ALA A 55 -25.05 4.82 -10.55
N GLN A 56 -24.67 3.58 -10.17
CA GLN A 56 -25.58 2.43 -10.13
C GLN A 56 -26.56 2.48 -8.95
N GLU A 57 -26.12 2.94 -7.79
CA GLU A 57 -26.94 3.08 -6.58
C GLU A 57 -27.85 4.32 -6.62
N GLY A 58 -27.63 5.20 -7.61
CA GLY A 58 -28.21 6.53 -7.67
C GLY A 58 -27.45 7.46 -6.72
N PHE A 59 -26.76 8.45 -7.29
CA PHE A 59 -25.97 9.41 -6.52
C PHE A 59 -26.76 9.98 -5.33
N ALA A 60 -26.04 10.36 -4.26
CA ALA A 60 -26.66 11.06 -3.16
C ALA A 60 -27.33 12.36 -3.66
N ALA A 61 -28.55 12.62 -3.17
CA ALA A 61 -29.39 13.71 -3.66
C ALA A 61 -28.75 15.10 -3.50
N ALA A 62 -27.96 15.29 -2.44
CA ALA A 62 -27.18 16.49 -2.20
C ALA A 62 -25.88 16.13 -1.48
N PRO A 63 -24.84 16.99 -1.56
CA PRO A 63 -23.67 16.88 -0.69
C PRO A 63 -24.13 16.98 0.78
N THR A 64 -23.73 16.02 1.61
CA THR A 64 -23.93 16.12 3.06
C THR A 64 -22.83 16.99 3.67
N ASP A 65 -23.19 17.90 4.57
CA ASP A 65 -22.23 18.74 5.32
C ASP A 65 -21.57 17.99 6.49
N ALA A 66 -22.23 16.96 7.00
CA ALA A 66 -21.73 16.10 8.07
C ALA A 66 -21.10 14.83 7.49
N GLU A 67 -19.83 14.60 7.82
CA GLU A 67 -19.06 13.45 7.36
C GLU A 67 -18.85 12.43 8.50
N PRO A 68 -18.84 11.11 8.20
CA PRO A 68 -18.58 10.10 9.21
C PRO A 68 -17.16 10.22 9.80
N GLU A 69 -17.00 9.97 11.09
CA GLU A 69 -15.67 9.96 11.72
C GLU A 69 -14.91 8.66 11.37
N ALA A 70 -15.62 7.52 11.38
CA ALA A 70 -15.02 6.21 11.20
C ALA A 70 -14.55 5.98 9.75
N GLU A 71 -13.30 5.57 9.58
CA GLU A 71 -12.68 5.29 8.27
C GLU A 71 -13.58 4.39 7.38
N LYS A 72 -14.11 3.31 7.95
CA LYS A 72 -14.96 2.35 7.22
C LYS A 72 -16.25 2.96 6.68
N GLU A 73 -16.80 3.93 7.39
CA GLU A 73 -18.03 4.63 7.02
C GLU A 73 -17.73 5.68 5.95
N ARG A 74 -16.65 6.46 6.10
CA ARG A 74 -16.19 7.42 5.09
C ARG A 74 -15.97 6.78 3.72
N VAL A 75 -15.33 5.61 3.73
CA VAL A 75 -15.06 4.81 2.53
C VAL A 75 -16.34 4.37 1.82
N ARG A 76 -17.44 4.12 2.55
CA ARG A 76 -18.72 3.63 2.01
C ARG A 76 -19.78 4.72 1.86
N ALA A 77 -19.50 5.94 2.29
CA ALA A 77 -20.45 7.03 2.23
C ALA A 77 -20.86 7.29 0.77
N ALA A 78 -22.17 7.37 0.55
CA ALA A 78 -22.73 7.77 -0.74
C ALA A 78 -22.34 9.22 -1.04
N ARG A 79 -22.08 9.51 -2.31
CA ARG A 79 -21.60 10.81 -2.80
C ARG A 79 -22.51 11.33 -3.88
N SER A 80 -22.64 12.65 -3.94
CA SER A 80 -23.39 13.33 -5.00
C SER A 80 -22.59 13.35 -6.30
N ALA A 81 -23.27 13.48 -7.44
CA ALA A 81 -22.60 13.55 -8.74
C ALA A 81 -21.64 14.74 -8.85
N ALA A 82 -21.96 15.86 -8.17
CA ALA A 82 -21.14 17.06 -8.15
C ALA A 82 -19.79 16.87 -7.43
N GLU A 83 -19.67 15.87 -6.56
CA GLU A 83 -18.39 15.56 -5.89
C GLU A 83 -17.44 14.78 -6.79
N TYR A 84 -17.92 14.17 -7.87
CA TYR A 84 -17.10 13.48 -8.86
C TYR A 84 -16.70 14.43 -10.00
N ASP A 85 -16.11 15.56 -9.64
CA ASP A 85 -15.63 16.56 -10.58
C ASP A 85 -14.13 16.37 -10.92
N PHE A 86 -13.69 17.06 -11.98
CA PHE A 86 -12.31 16.99 -12.44
C PHE A 86 -11.29 17.52 -11.42
N GLN A 87 -11.66 18.52 -10.62
CA GLN A 87 -10.78 19.13 -9.64
C GLN A 87 -10.53 18.17 -8.46
N GLN A 88 -11.57 17.53 -7.92
CA GLN A 88 -11.45 16.52 -6.88
C GLN A 88 -10.70 15.29 -7.38
N TYR A 89 -10.97 14.85 -8.60
CA TYR A 89 -10.21 13.80 -9.26
C TYR A 89 -8.71 14.14 -9.32
N PHE A 90 -8.36 15.32 -9.83
CA PHE A 90 -6.96 15.74 -9.97
C PHE A 90 -6.27 15.86 -8.61
N ASN A 91 -6.92 16.52 -7.63
CA ASN A 91 -6.40 16.69 -6.29
C ASN A 91 -6.17 15.34 -5.58
N TYR A 92 -7.08 14.39 -5.76
CA TYR A 92 -6.97 13.05 -5.18
C TYR A 92 -5.83 12.25 -5.81
N VAL A 93 -5.78 12.17 -7.15
CA VAL A 93 -4.76 11.39 -7.86
C VAL A 93 -3.38 11.96 -7.58
N CYS A 94 -3.22 13.29 -7.66
CA CYS A 94 -1.97 14.00 -7.49
C CYS A 94 -1.68 14.42 -6.03
N TYR A 95 -2.40 13.86 -5.05
CA TYR A 95 -2.25 14.25 -3.64
C TYR A 95 -0.79 14.10 -3.15
N PRO A 96 -0.05 15.21 -2.93
CA PRO A 96 1.42 15.18 -2.82
C PRO A 96 1.96 14.33 -1.66
N PRO A 97 1.41 14.40 -0.43
CA PRO A 97 1.92 13.63 0.71
C PRO A 97 1.92 12.12 0.51
N LEU A 98 1.09 11.61 -0.39
CA LEU A 98 0.96 10.17 -0.64
C LEU A 98 1.15 9.81 -2.12
N TYR A 99 1.71 10.72 -2.93
CA TYR A 99 1.82 10.55 -4.39
C TYR A 99 2.82 9.46 -4.78
N ILE A 100 4.01 9.49 -4.19
CA ILE A 100 5.12 8.59 -4.54
C ILE A 100 5.05 7.29 -3.72
N ALA A 101 4.75 7.40 -2.43
CA ALA A 101 4.63 6.28 -1.51
C ALA A 101 3.81 6.69 -0.28
N GLY A 102 3.50 5.71 0.56
CA GLY A 102 2.70 5.90 1.76
C GLY A 102 1.45 5.01 1.74
N PRO A 103 0.53 5.23 2.68
CA PRO A 103 -0.76 4.55 2.67
C PRO A 103 -1.59 4.80 1.40
N ILE A 104 -2.28 3.76 0.95
CA ILE A 104 -3.29 3.83 -0.10
C ILE A 104 -4.57 4.40 0.48
N LEU A 105 -4.95 5.59 0.00
CA LEU A 105 -6.19 6.27 0.38
C LEU A 105 -7.23 6.12 -0.74
N THR A 106 -8.47 5.80 -0.40
CA THR A 106 -9.58 5.69 -1.36
C THR A 106 -10.24 7.03 -1.64
N PHE A 107 -10.95 7.17 -2.76
CA PHE A 107 -11.52 8.45 -3.18
C PHE A 107 -12.56 8.97 -2.18
N ASN A 108 -13.58 8.17 -1.84
CA ASN A 108 -14.62 8.61 -0.90
C ASN A 108 -14.05 8.97 0.48
N ASN A 109 -12.99 8.28 0.92
CA ASN A 109 -12.32 8.60 2.19
C ASN A 109 -11.51 9.90 2.11
N TYR A 110 -10.88 10.19 0.97
CA TYR A 110 -10.17 11.44 0.75
C TYR A 110 -11.12 12.63 0.73
N VAL A 111 -12.18 12.58 -0.08
CA VAL A 111 -13.18 13.66 -0.21
C VAL A 111 -13.85 13.95 1.13
N SER A 112 -14.23 12.90 1.88
CA SER A 112 -14.80 13.04 3.21
C SER A 112 -13.93 13.88 4.14
N GLN A 113 -12.62 13.60 4.16
CA GLN A 113 -11.67 14.30 5.02
C GLN A 113 -11.35 15.72 4.54
N MET A 114 -11.49 15.96 3.24
CA MET A 114 -11.33 17.30 2.68
C MET A 114 -12.47 18.23 3.06
N LYS A 115 -13.68 17.70 3.22
CA LYS A 115 -14.82 18.45 3.75
C LYS A 115 -14.75 18.62 5.26
N GLN A 116 -14.43 17.54 5.98
CA GLN A 116 -14.40 17.54 7.44
C GLN A 116 -13.15 16.83 7.94
N ARG A 117 -12.26 17.61 8.56
CA ARG A 117 -11.05 17.08 9.19
C ARG A 117 -11.41 16.07 10.30
N PRO A 118 -10.81 14.87 10.31
CA PRO A 118 -11.02 13.90 11.39
C PRO A 118 -10.60 14.44 12.76
N ARG A 119 -11.38 14.13 13.79
CA ARG A 119 -11.09 14.51 15.18
C ARG A 119 -9.89 13.75 15.75
N THR A 120 -9.49 12.66 15.11
CA THR A 120 -8.26 11.91 15.44
C THR A 120 -6.99 12.74 15.27
N ILE A 121 -7.01 13.77 14.42
CA ILE A 121 -5.83 14.59 14.13
C ILE A 121 -5.74 15.76 15.12
N THR A 122 -5.17 15.47 16.28
CA THR A 122 -4.86 16.47 17.31
C THR A 122 -3.36 16.73 17.40
N ALA A 123 -2.96 17.92 17.88
CA ALA A 123 -1.54 18.24 18.05
C ALA A 123 -0.78 17.21 18.93
N PRO A 124 -1.34 16.73 20.06
CA PRO A 124 -0.70 15.66 20.83
C PRO A 124 -0.58 14.34 20.07
N ALA A 125 -1.59 13.97 19.27
CA ALA A 125 -1.54 12.74 18.46
C ALA A 125 -0.47 12.82 17.36
N VAL A 126 -0.37 13.96 16.67
CA VAL A 126 0.64 14.20 15.63
C VAL A 126 2.04 14.25 16.23
N LEU A 127 2.22 14.92 17.38
CA LEU A 127 3.49 14.94 18.10
C LEU A 127 3.90 13.53 18.54
N GLY A 128 2.98 12.77 19.15
CA GLY A 128 3.22 11.37 19.54
C GLY A 128 3.57 10.48 18.35
N TYR A 129 2.93 10.70 17.19
CA TYR A 129 3.27 10.00 15.95
C TYR A 129 4.67 10.36 15.45
N THR A 130 5.03 11.63 15.50
CA THR A 130 6.35 12.15 15.11
C THR A 130 7.45 11.54 15.97
N VAL A 131 7.27 11.52 17.30
CA VAL A 131 8.22 10.89 18.22
C VAL A 131 8.39 9.41 17.91
N ARG A 132 7.29 8.66 17.70
CA ARG A 132 7.36 7.24 17.30
C ARG A 132 8.12 7.04 16.00
N PHE A 133 7.89 7.89 15.00
CA PHE A 133 8.61 7.85 13.74
C PHE A 133 10.12 8.05 13.94
N LEU A 134 10.52 9.07 14.71
CA LEU A 134 11.92 9.36 15.00
C LEU A 134 12.59 8.23 15.79
N VAL A 135 11.89 7.63 16.76
CA VAL A 135 12.38 6.45 17.49
C VAL A 135 12.59 5.27 16.55
N CYS A 136 11.63 4.96 15.67
CA CYS A 136 11.79 3.91 14.68
C CYS A 136 12.98 4.16 13.74
N LEU A 137 13.19 5.42 13.33
CA LEU A 137 14.32 5.82 12.50
C LEU A 137 15.64 5.61 13.24
N ALA A 138 15.75 6.09 14.48
CA ALA A 138 16.95 5.90 15.31
C ALA A 138 17.25 4.42 15.57
N VAL A 139 16.21 3.60 15.77
CA VAL A 139 16.36 2.14 15.90
C VAL A 139 16.90 1.51 14.61
N LEU A 140 16.39 1.92 13.45
CA LEU A 140 16.91 1.44 12.16
C LEU A 140 18.38 1.83 11.98
N GLU A 141 18.75 3.08 12.24
CA GLU A 141 20.13 3.55 12.16
C GLU A 141 21.06 2.79 13.12
N CYS A 142 20.63 2.58 14.36
CA CYS A 142 21.37 1.82 15.35
C CYS A 142 21.59 0.36 14.90
N ILE A 143 20.54 -0.31 14.44
CA ILE A 143 20.64 -1.69 13.93
C ILE A 143 21.59 -1.74 12.73
N LEU A 144 21.47 -0.83 11.77
CA LEU A 144 22.34 -0.82 10.58
C LEU A 144 23.81 -0.54 10.95
N HIS A 145 24.06 0.23 12.00
CA HIS A 145 25.41 0.51 12.47
C HIS A 145 26.09 -0.69 13.15
N TYR A 146 25.34 -1.47 13.92
CA TYR A 146 25.90 -2.60 14.69
C TYR A 146 25.68 -3.98 14.06
N MET A 147 24.70 -4.12 13.17
CA MET A 147 24.28 -5.39 12.59
C MET A 147 24.38 -5.36 11.07
N TYR A 148 25.51 -5.84 10.56
CA TYR A 148 25.85 -5.84 9.12
C TYR A 148 25.13 -6.92 8.31
N VAL A 149 23.90 -7.28 8.68
CA VAL A 149 23.13 -8.38 8.07
C VAL A 149 22.87 -8.13 6.58
N VAL A 150 22.69 -6.88 6.18
CA VAL A 150 22.54 -6.52 4.75
C VAL A 150 23.83 -6.81 3.99
N ALA A 151 24.98 -6.45 4.55
CA ALA A 151 26.28 -6.67 3.92
C ALA A 151 26.62 -8.15 3.84
N ILE A 152 26.39 -8.92 4.92
CA ILE A 152 26.54 -10.39 4.94
C ILE A 152 25.66 -11.00 3.85
N LYS A 153 24.43 -10.51 3.71
CA LYS A 153 23.50 -11.06 2.73
C LYS A 153 23.93 -10.78 1.30
N ASP A 154 24.32 -9.55 0.99
CA ASP A 154 24.66 -9.14 -0.36
C ASP A 154 26.04 -9.66 -0.80
N SER A 155 26.96 -9.91 0.14
CA SER A 155 28.26 -10.56 -0.13
C SER A 155 28.20 -12.09 -0.14
N GLN A 156 27.06 -12.69 0.22
CA GLN A 156 26.91 -14.12 0.47
C GLN A 156 27.92 -14.65 1.52
N GLY A 157 28.23 -13.81 2.50
CA GLY A 157 29.27 -14.04 3.52
C GLY A 157 28.85 -14.98 4.65
N TRP A 158 28.16 -16.08 4.33
CA TRP A 158 27.64 -17.07 5.28
C TRP A 158 28.22 -18.47 5.05
N GLN A 159 29.34 -18.56 4.33
CA GLN A 159 30.03 -19.82 4.06
C GLN A 159 30.65 -20.37 5.36
N GLY A 160 30.22 -21.57 5.77
CA GLY A 160 30.66 -22.20 7.02
C GLY A 160 29.74 -21.95 8.21
N ASP A 161 28.69 -21.12 8.05
CA ASP A 161 27.68 -20.91 9.09
C ASP A 161 26.84 -22.17 9.31
N SER A 162 26.53 -22.45 10.56
CA SER A 162 25.59 -23.48 10.96
C SER A 162 24.15 -23.14 10.53
N PRO A 163 23.24 -24.13 10.46
CA PRO A 163 21.83 -23.88 10.16
C PRO A 163 21.16 -22.87 11.10
N LEU A 164 21.59 -22.81 12.37
CA LEU A 164 21.06 -21.85 13.34
C LEU A 164 21.51 -20.42 13.04
N GLU A 165 22.79 -20.23 12.71
CA GLU A 165 23.35 -18.92 12.36
C GLU A 165 22.71 -18.37 11.09
N LEU A 166 22.52 -19.22 10.08
CA LEU A 166 21.75 -18.88 8.87
C LEU A 166 20.31 -18.44 9.21
N GLY A 167 19.66 -19.12 10.16
CA GLY A 167 18.34 -18.75 10.65
C GLY A 167 18.31 -17.36 11.30
N VAL A 168 19.31 -17.03 12.11
CA VAL A 168 19.45 -15.71 12.77
C VAL A 168 19.70 -14.61 11.75
N ILE A 169 20.57 -14.83 10.77
CA ILE A 169 20.84 -13.90 9.66
C ILE A 169 19.53 -13.65 8.88
N GLY A 170 18.81 -14.71 8.51
CA GLY A 170 17.54 -14.60 7.80
C GLY A 170 16.48 -13.83 8.59
N TYR A 171 16.34 -14.10 9.89
CA TYR A 171 15.40 -13.41 10.77
C TYR A 171 15.70 -11.91 10.87
N TRP A 172 16.95 -11.52 11.13
CA TRP A 172 17.31 -10.11 11.21
C TRP A 172 17.21 -9.38 9.88
N ASN A 173 17.48 -10.08 8.77
CA ASN A 173 17.26 -9.51 7.45
C ASN A 173 15.77 -9.17 7.23
N LEU A 174 14.85 -10.01 7.72
CA LEU A 174 13.41 -9.73 7.67
C LEU A 174 13.01 -8.55 8.56
N ILE A 175 13.59 -8.40 9.75
CA ILE A 175 13.40 -7.21 10.61
C ILE A 175 13.84 -5.93 9.90
N ILE A 176 15.02 -5.96 9.26
CA ILE A 176 15.54 -4.81 8.52
C ILE A 176 14.63 -4.47 7.34
N ILE A 177 14.14 -5.46 6.59
CA ILE A 177 13.17 -5.24 5.50
C ILE A 177 11.88 -4.61 6.04
N TRP A 178 11.36 -5.10 7.16
CA TRP A 178 10.17 -4.54 7.80
C TRP A 178 10.39 -3.07 8.20
N LEU A 179 11.52 -2.74 8.84
CA LEU A 179 11.87 -1.35 9.20
C LEU A 179 12.06 -0.47 7.96
N LYS A 180 12.76 -0.96 6.93
CA LYS A 180 13.00 -0.24 5.67
C LYS A 180 11.71 0.16 4.95
N LEU A 181 10.64 -0.63 5.09
CA LEU A 181 9.31 -0.30 4.56
C LEU A 181 8.49 0.56 5.53
N LEU A 182 8.60 0.30 6.83
CA LEU A 182 7.94 1.07 7.88
C LEU A 182 8.27 2.56 7.80
N ILE A 183 9.55 2.90 7.66
CA ILE A 183 10.04 4.28 7.76
C ILE A 183 9.45 5.18 6.66
N PRO A 184 9.56 4.86 5.35
CA PRO A 184 8.92 5.66 4.31
C PRO A 184 7.41 5.78 4.49
N TRP A 185 6.71 4.69 4.83
CA TRP A 185 5.26 4.73 5.02
C TRP A 185 4.83 5.63 6.17
N ARG A 186 5.56 5.59 7.30
CA ARG A 186 5.33 6.51 8.42
C ARG A 186 5.65 7.95 8.06
N PHE A 187 6.72 8.18 7.30
CA PHE A 187 7.09 9.51 6.83
C PHE A 187 5.98 10.14 5.98
N PHE A 188 5.53 9.46 4.92
CA PHE A 188 4.47 9.97 4.05
C PHE A 188 3.13 10.12 4.80
N ARG A 189 2.80 9.19 5.71
CA ARG A 189 1.63 9.33 6.58
C ARG A 189 1.74 10.54 7.51
N LEU A 190 2.90 10.84 8.07
CA LEU A 190 3.10 12.02 8.92
C LEU A 190 2.82 13.31 8.15
N TRP A 191 3.29 13.41 6.91
CA TRP A 191 2.96 14.57 6.05
C TRP A 191 1.47 14.70 5.78
N ALA A 192 0.78 13.58 5.52
CA ALA A 192 -0.68 13.60 5.38
C ALA A 192 -1.39 14.07 6.66
N LEU A 193 -0.93 13.63 7.84
CA LEU A 193 -1.48 14.06 9.13
C LEU A 193 -1.29 15.56 9.38
N LEU A 194 -0.12 16.09 9.03
CA LEU A 194 0.18 17.52 9.12
C LEU A 194 -0.74 18.34 8.19
N ASP A 195 -1.05 17.79 7.03
CA ASP A 195 -1.98 18.34 6.04
C ASP A 195 -3.46 18.16 6.41
N GLY A 196 -3.76 17.42 7.50
CA GLY A 196 -5.13 17.24 7.99
C GLY A 196 -5.88 16.04 7.42
N ILE A 197 -5.17 15.12 6.77
CA ILE A 197 -5.70 13.83 6.29
C ILE A 197 -5.17 12.70 7.20
N ASP A 198 -6.05 11.83 7.66
CA ASP A 198 -5.75 10.64 8.47
C ASP A 198 -5.85 9.36 7.63
N PRO A 199 -4.79 9.00 6.88
CA PRO A 199 -4.80 7.78 6.11
C PRO A 199 -4.49 6.55 6.99
N PRO A 200 -4.79 5.33 6.53
CA PRO A 200 -4.60 4.11 7.32
C PRO A 200 -3.12 3.85 7.63
N GLU A 201 -2.80 3.40 8.86
CA GLU A 201 -1.42 2.95 9.18
C GLU A 201 -1.09 1.65 8.44
N ASN A 202 0.10 1.58 7.82
CA ASN A 202 0.48 0.46 6.95
C ASN A 202 1.05 -0.74 7.71
N MET A 203 1.74 -0.50 8.83
CA MET A 203 2.34 -1.54 9.65
C MET A 203 1.80 -1.42 11.07
N ILE A 204 0.82 -2.25 11.40
CA ILE A 204 0.17 -2.21 12.73
C ILE A 204 0.85 -3.09 13.77
N ARG A 205 1.67 -4.07 13.34
CA ARG A 205 2.40 -4.99 14.21
C ARG A 205 3.84 -5.15 13.73
N CYS A 206 4.74 -5.42 14.67
CA CYS A 206 6.09 -5.87 14.35
C CYS A 206 6.03 -7.24 13.68
N MET A 207 6.92 -7.50 12.71
CA MET A 207 7.00 -8.78 11.99
C MET A 207 7.07 -9.98 12.96
N SER A 208 7.86 -9.89 14.03
CA SER A 208 8.01 -10.96 15.03
C SER A 208 6.84 -11.10 16.00
N ASN A 209 5.87 -10.20 15.96
CA ASN A 209 4.70 -10.22 16.85
C ASN A 209 3.43 -10.63 16.07
N ASN A 210 3.58 -11.68 15.24
CA ASN A 210 2.47 -12.30 14.51
C ASN A 210 2.44 -13.80 14.82
N PHE A 211 1.32 -14.27 15.35
CA PHE A 211 1.06 -15.68 15.64
C PHE A 211 0.23 -16.37 14.54
N SER A 212 -0.25 -15.60 13.56
CA SER A 212 -1.05 -16.06 12.42
C SER A 212 -0.51 -15.44 11.13
N THR A 213 -0.33 -16.28 10.11
CA THR A 213 0.10 -15.85 8.78
C THR A 213 -0.96 -14.94 8.16
N LEU A 214 -2.23 -15.27 8.39
CA LEU A 214 -3.34 -14.47 7.88
C LEU A 214 -3.44 -13.10 8.57
N GLU A 215 -3.18 -13.03 9.87
CA GLU A 215 -3.09 -11.73 10.57
C GLU A 215 -1.85 -10.94 10.17
N PHE A 216 -0.73 -11.61 9.88
CA PHE A 216 0.45 -10.98 9.31
C PHE A 216 0.11 -10.25 8.00
N TRP A 217 -0.54 -10.91 7.04
CA TRP A 217 -0.92 -10.26 5.76
C TRP A 217 -1.98 -9.17 5.90
N ARG A 218 -2.85 -9.24 6.92
CA ARG A 218 -3.80 -8.16 7.24
C ARG A 218 -3.13 -6.96 7.92
N SER A 219 -2.00 -7.18 8.59
CA SER A 219 -1.27 -6.16 9.34
C SER A 219 -0.11 -5.54 8.57
N TRP A 220 0.41 -6.24 7.57
CA TRP A 220 1.42 -5.80 6.64
C TRP A 220 0.80 -5.05 5.46
N HIS A 221 1.31 -3.85 5.18
CA HIS A 221 0.78 -2.98 4.12
C HIS A 221 -0.75 -2.83 4.17
N ARG A 222 -1.28 -2.61 5.37
CA ARG A 222 -2.73 -2.66 5.68
C ARG A 222 -3.60 -1.81 4.74
N SER A 223 -3.17 -0.61 4.36
CA SER A 223 -3.97 0.25 3.46
C SER A 223 -4.18 -0.39 2.08
N TYR A 224 -3.16 -1.07 1.55
CA TYR A 224 -3.25 -1.82 0.30
C TYR A 224 -4.12 -3.06 0.45
N ASN A 225 -4.05 -3.77 1.59
CA ASN A 225 -4.95 -4.87 1.88
C ASN A 225 -6.43 -4.41 1.90
N LEU A 226 -6.72 -3.29 2.57
CA LEU A 226 -8.06 -2.70 2.60
C LEU A 226 -8.55 -2.32 1.19
N TRP A 227 -7.65 -1.74 0.39
CA TRP A 227 -7.92 -1.40 -1.00
C TRP A 227 -8.27 -2.64 -1.84
N ILE A 228 -7.44 -3.69 -1.78
CA ILE A 228 -7.68 -4.97 -2.47
C ILE A 228 -9.03 -5.55 -2.04
N VAL A 229 -9.31 -5.57 -0.74
CA VAL A 229 -10.54 -6.16 -0.23
C VAL A 229 -11.75 -5.43 -0.81
N ARG A 230 -11.72 -4.10 -0.84
CA ARG A 230 -12.83 -3.28 -1.36
C ARG A 230 -13.01 -3.39 -2.86
N TYR A 231 -11.95 -3.18 -3.64
CA TYR A 231 -12.06 -2.98 -5.09
C TYR A 231 -11.85 -4.24 -5.91
N LEU A 232 -11.31 -5.31 -5.32
CA LEU A 232 -10.99 -6.54 -6.04
C LEU A 232 -11.70 -7.75 -5.43
N TYR A 233 -11.44 -8.04 -4.15
CA TYR A 233 -11.92 -9.28 -3.51
C TYR A 233 -13.44 -9.32 -3.33
N VAL A 234 -14.06 -8.27 -2.78
CA VAL A 234 -15.51 -8.22 -2.56
C VAL A 234 -16.29 -8.25 -3.88
N PRO A 235 -15.94 -7.46 -4.92
CA PRO A 235 -16.65 -7.47 -6.20
C PRO A 235 -16.64 -8.82 -6.93
N VAL A 236 -15.58 -9.64 -6.81
CA VAL A 236 -15.50 -10.97 -7.45
C VAL A 236 -16.21 -12.09 -6.67
N GLY A 237 -16.99 -11.74 -5.65
CA GLY A 237 -17.79 -12.66 -4.84
C GLY A 237 -17.20 -13.00 -3.47
N GLY A 238 -16.03 -12.45 -3.13
CA GLY A 238 -15.40 -12.55 -1.82
C GLY A 238 -15.39 -13.98 -1.26
N ALA A 239 -15.94 -14.15 -0.06
CA ALA A 239 -15.95 -15.45 0.63
C ALA A 239 -16.76 -16.54 -0.09
N ARG A 240 -17.76 -16.18 -0.91
CA ARG A 240 -18.56 -17.15 -1.68
C ARG A 240 -17.72 -17.82 -2.77
N ASN A 241 -16.77 -17.08 -3.35
CA ASN A 241 -15.87 -17.51 -4.41
C ASN A 241 -14.40 -17.46 -3.97
N MET A 242 -14.11 -17.92 -2.74
CA MET A 242 -12.82 -17.66 -2.08
C MET A 242 -11.60 -18.08 -2.92
N VAL A 243 -11.62 -19.25 -3.55
CA VAL A 243 -10.46 -19.76 -4.32
C VAL A 243 -10.16 -18.89 -5.55
N PRO A 244 -11.08 -18.70 -6.53
CA PRO A 244 -10.81 -17.85 -7.69
C PRO A 244 -10.58 -16.39 -7.30
N ALA A 245 -11.27 -15.88 -6.27
CA ALA A 245 -11.03 -14.53 -5.76
C ALA A 245 -9.60 -14.37 -5.23
N THR A 246 -9.11 -15.36 -4.49
CA THR A 246 -7.74 -15.35 -3.93
C THR A 246 -6.70 -15.42 -5.05
N VAL A 247 -6.86 -16.30 -6.03
CA VAL A 247 -5.94 -16.41 -7.18
C VAL A 247 -5.88 -15.09 -7.96
N LEU A 248 -7.03 -14.48 -8.23
CA LEU A 248 -7.11 -13.19 -8.93
C LEU A 248 -6.43 -12.07 -8.14
N VAL A 249 -6.70 -12.00 -6.83
CA VAL A 249 -6.08 -11.01 -5.93
C VAL A 249 -4.56 -11.14 -5.91
N PHE A 250 -4.03 -12.35 -5.69
CA PHE A 250 -2.57 -12.54 -5.65
C PHE A 250 -1.91 -12.31 -7.02
N THR A 251 -2.61 -12.62 -8.11
CA THR A 251 -2.14 -12.29 -9.47
C THR A 251 -2.03 -10.78 -9.65
N PHE A 252 -3.05 -10.02 -9.25
CA PHE A 252 -3.01 -8.56 -9.28
C PHE A 252 -1.88 -8.00 -8.42
N VAL A 253 -1.72 -8.49 -7.19
CA VAL A 253 -0.64 -8.08 -6.26
C VAL A 253 0.73 -8.29 -6.89
N ALA A 254 0.96 -9.46 -7.51
CA ALA A 254 2.22 -9.75 -8.18
C ALA A 254 2.47 -8.79 -9.35
N LEU A 255 1.47 -8.59 -10.21
CA LEU A 255 1.56 -7.66 -11.35
C LEU A 255 1.77 -6.21 -10.92
N TRP A 256 1.19 -5.81 -9.80
CA TRP A 256 1.28 -4.45 -9.27
C TRP A 256 2.64 -4.15 -8.62
N HIS A 257 3.21 -5.10 -7.88
CA HIS A 257 4.50 -4.89 -7.21
C HIS A 257 5.68 -4.89 -8.17
N ASP A 258 5.81 -5.93 -9.01
CA ASP A 258 6.81 -6.02 -10.07
C ASP A 258 6.55 -7.25 -10.96
N LEU A 259 6.77 -7.13 -12.26
CA LEU A 259 6.69 -8.23 -13.24
C LEU A 259 7.94 -9.14 -13.21
N SER A 260 8.57 -9.31 -12.05
CA SER A 260 9.64 -10.30 -11.87
C SER A 260 9.03 -11.66 -11.57
N LEU A 261 9.32 -12.67 -12.40
CA LEU A 261 8.89 -14.05 -12.18
C LEU A 261 9.29 -14.58 -10.80
N LYS A 262 10.38 -14.07 -10.21
CA LYS A 262 10.81 -14.42 -8.84
C LYS A 262 9.79 -13.97 -7.79
N LEU A 263 9.20 -12.79 -7.96
CA LEU A 263 8.18 -12.25 -7.04
C LEU A 263 6.86 -13.00 -7.16
N LEU A 264 6.48 -13.39 -8.39
CA LEU A 264 5.32 -14.22 -8.65
C LEU A 264 5.46 -15.61 -8.00
N THR A 265 6.62 -16.25 -8.17
CA THR A 265 6.93 -17.56 -7.57
C THR A 265 6.89 -17.47 -6.05
N TRP A 266 7.44 -16.40 -5.46
CA TRP A 266 7.34 -16.13 -4.03
C TRP A 266 5.89 -15.92 -3.57
N GLY A 267 5.07 -15.15 -4.30
CA GLY A 267 3.66 -14.94 -3.97
C GLY A 267 2.83 -16.24 -3.99
N TRP A 268 3.15 -17.16 -4.89
CA TRP A 268 2.52 -18.48 -4.95
C TRP A 268 2.97 -19.40 -3.80
N LEU A 269 4.26 -19.36 -3.43
CA LEU A 269 4.77 -20.08 -2.25
C LEU A 269 4.11 -19.58 -0.96
N VAL A 270 4.00 -18.27 -0.78
CA VAL A 270 3.29 -17.67 0.35
C VAL A 270 1.83 -18.14 0.38
N SER A 271 1.15 -18.16 -0.77
CA SER A 271 -0.23 -18.65 -0.87
C SER A 271 -0.34 -20.12 -0.43
N LEU A 272 0.63 -20.96 -0.81
CA LEU A 272 0.72 -22.35 -0.37
C LEU A 272 0.92 -22.48 1.15
N PHE A 273 1.72 -21.60 1.77
CA PHE A 273 1.92 -21.59 3.23
C PHE A 273 0.70 -21.10 4.02
N VAL A 274 -0.16 -20.26 3.42
CA VAL A 274 -1.40 -19.79 4.07
C VAL A 274 -2.51 -20.85 4.03
N LEU A 275 -2.50 -21.75 3.02
CA LEU A 275 -3.55 -22.77 2.85
C LEU A 275 -3.73 -23.69 4.08
N PRO A 276 -2.67 -24.26 4.69
CA PRO A 276 -2.81 -25.07 5.90
C PRO A 276 -3.53 -24.33 7.03
N GLU A 277 -3.22 -23.05 7.26
CA GLU A 277 -3.88 -22.26 8.30
C GLU A 277 -5.37 -22.05 8.01
N VAL A 278 -5.73 -21.76 6.75
CA VAL A 278 -7.13 -21.57 6.34
C VAL A 278 -7.91 -22.87 6.45
N LEU A 279 -7.31 -24.00 6.03
CA LEU A 279 -7.92 -25.33 6.14
C LEU A 279 -8.10 -25.72 7.61
N ALA A 280 -7.08 -25.56 8.45
CA ALA A 280 -7.16 -25.82 9.87
C ALA A 280 -8.27 -24.97 10.53
N LYS A 281 -8.33 -23.67 10.26
CA LYS A 281 -9.41 -22.81 10.77
C LYS A 281 -10.80 -23.30 10.37
N ARG A 282 -10.98 -23.80 9.14
CA ARG A 282 -12.28 -24.35 8.69
C ARG A 282 -12.64 -25.65 9.41
N VAL A 283 -11.66 -26.55 9.58
CA VAL A 283 -11.87 -27.85 10.25
C VAL A 283 -12.17 -27.64 11.74
N PHE A 284 -11.39 -26.81 12.43
CA PHE A 284 -11.57 -26.56 13.86
C PHE A 284 -12.74 -25.62 14.18
N ALA A 285 -13.16 -24.73 13.27
CA ALA A 285 -14.38 -23.95 13.46
C ALA A 285 -15.66 -24.78 13.24
N ALA A 286 -15.56 -25.94 12.57
CA ALA A 286 -16.69 -26.85 12.36
C ALA A 286 -16.96 -27.77 13.56
N HIS A 287 -16.09 -27.78 14.56
CA HIS A 287 -16.24 -28.54 15.79
C HIS A 287 -16.13 -27.58 16.99
N PRO A 288 -17.26 -27.10 17.54
CA PRO A 288 -17.27 -26.24 18.72
C PRO A 288 -16.75 -26.95 19.97
#